data_AF-A0A151U6B7-F1
#
_entry.id   AF-A0A151U6B7-F1
#
_cell.length_a   1.000
_cell.length_b   1.000
_cell.length_c   1.000
_cell.angle_alpha   90.00
_cell.angle_beta   90.00
_cell.angle_gamma   90.00
#
_symmetry.space_group_name_H-M   'P 1'
#
loop_
_entity.id
_entity.type
_entity.pdbx_description
1 polymer ?
#
loop_
_entity_poly.entity_id
_entity_poly.type
_entity_poly.pdbx_seq_one_letter_code
_entity_poly.pdbx_strand_id
1 'polypeptide(L)'
;MTIGGTIRDCNGKWLFGFSKHMGKGDHILAELLAIKIGLKTCWNKGWRNIICESDCQEVLKGIIEGDNPRHLHFEVIEEINHFRRRTWNTKLNCINREANKVADILARKTSSGGELTWMSPPNEVIEQLTFDCMGIT
;
A
#
# COMPACT_ATOMS: atom_id res chain seq x y z
N MET A 1 6.25 -10.63 -10.01
CA MET A 1 5.85 -9.42 -9.28
C MET A 1 4.83 -9.79 -8.23
N THR A 2 5.15 -9.46 -7.00
CA THR A 2 4.27 -9.60 -5.85
C THR A 2 4.10 -8.21 -5.25
N ILE A 3 2.97 -8.01 -4.59
CA ILE A 3 2.64 -6.76 -3.92
C ILE A 3 2.20 -7.07 -2.50
N GLY A 4 2.39 -6.13 -1.61
CA GLY A 4 1.97 -6.27 -0.22
C GLY A 4 1.64 -4.92 0.38
N GLY A 5 0.94 -4.96 1.50
CA GLY A 5 0.59 -3.75 2.21
C GLY A 5 -0.05 -4.08 3.55
N THR A 6 0.01 -3.12 4.46
CA THR A 6 -0.63 -3.18 5.76
C THR A 6 -1.53 -1.96 5.94
N ILE A 7 -2.56 -2.13 6.76
CA ILE A 7 -3.48 -1.09 7.18
C ILE A 7 -3.48 -1.10 8.70
N ARG A 8 -3.24 0.07 9.26
CA ARG A 8 -3.14 0.32 10.69
C ARG A 8 -4.13 1.41 11.10
N ASP A 9 -4.52 1.43 12.37
CA ASP A 9 -5.24 2.57 12.94
C ASP A 9 -4.28 3.72 13.28
N CYS A 10 -4.82 4.83 13.79
CA CYS A 10 -4.04 6.01 14.17
C CYS A 10 -3.06 5.79 15.34
N ASN A 11 -3.19 4.68 16.08
CA ASN A 11 -2.28 4.29 17.15
C ASN A 11 -1.24 3.27 16.68
N GLY A 12 -1.15 3.01 15.37
CA GLY A 12 -0.26 2.01 14.80
C GLY A 12 -0.75 0.56 14.97
N LYS A 13 -1.96 0.34 15.51
CA LYS A 13 -2.50 -1.00 15.72
C LYS A 13 -2.87 -1.62 14.37
N TRP A 14 -2.47 -2.87 14.18
CA TRP A 14 -2.82 -3.66 13.00
C TRP A 14 -4.33 -3.78 12.82
N LEU A 15 -4.82 -3.49 11.60
CA LEU A 15 -6.20 -3.74 11.19
C LEU A 15 -6.28 -4.81 10.11
N PHE A 16 -5.34 -4.80 9.16
CA PHE A 16 -5.33 -5.70 8.03
C PHE A 16 -3.95 -5.73 7.35
N GLY A 17 -3.60 -6.84 6.72
CA GLY A 17 -2.50 -6.88 5.77
C GLY A 17 -2.76 -7.86 4.65
N PHE A 18 -2.05 -7.66 3.54
CA PHE A 18 -2.17 -8.50 2.36
C PHE A 18 -0.82 -8.72 1.67
N SER A 19 -0.75 -9.82 0.94
CA SER A 19 0.31 -10.15 -0.01
C SER A 19 -0.33 -10.85 -1.20
N LYS A 20 0.04 -10.45 -2.41
CA LYS A 20 -0.61 -10.94 -3.62
C LYS A 20 0.38 -11.09 -4.76
N HIS A 21 0.27 -12.20 -5.48
CA HIS A 21 1.02 -12.41 -6.71
C HIS A 21 0.28 -11.79 -7.90
N MET A 22 0.94 -10.90 -8.64
CA MET A 22 0.34 -10.13 -9.75
C MET A 22 0.95 -10.48 -11.12
N GLY A 23 1.81 -11.49 -11.21
CA GLY A 23 2.41 -11.91 -12.48
C GLY A 23 3.63 -11.07 -12.86
N LYS A 24 3.74 -10.63 -14.12
CA LYS A 24 4.85 -9.81 -14.61
C LYS A 24 4.55 -8.31 -14.43
N GLY A 25 5.58 -7.52 -14.14
CA GLY A 25 5.47 -6.08 -13.96
C GLY A 25 6.75 -5.49 -13.39
N ASP A 26 6.89 -4.17 -13.49
CA ASP A 26 7.99 -3.41 -12.89
C ASP A 26 7.66 -2.97 -11.45
N HIS A 27 8.63 -2.35 -10.79
CA HIS A 27 8.48 -1.90 -9.41
C HIS A 27 7.42 -0.77 -9.26
N ILE A 28 7.28 0.12 -10.25
CA ILE A 28 6.28 1.19 -10.23
C ILE A 28 4.86 0.60 -10.28
N LEU A 29 4.64 -0.40 -11.14
CA LEU A 29 3.38 -1.12 -11.22
C LEU A 29 3.07 -1.86 -9.92
N ALA A 30 4.09 -2.46 -9.28
CA ALA A 30 3.92 -3.15 -8.00
C ALA A 30 3.38 -2.19 -6.92
N GLU A 31 4.01 -1.03 -6.77
CA GLU A 31 3.61 0.02 -5.82
C GLU A 31 2.19 0.56 -6.12
N LEU A 32 1.91 0.90 -7.39
CA LEU A 32 0.59 1.37 -7.80
C LEU A 32 -0.50 0.35 -7.48
N LEU A 33 -0.27 -0.94 -7.77
CA LEU A 33 -1.23 -2.00 -7.48
C LEU A 33 -1.40 -2.22 -5.97
N ALA A 34 -0.33 -2.13 -5.18
CA ALA A 34 -0.42 -2.19 -3.72
C ALA A 34 -1.31 -1.06 -3.17
N ILE A 35 -1.09 0.18 -3.62
CA ILE A 35 -1.91 1.35 -3.26
C ILE A 35 -3.37 1.14 -3.66
N LYS A 36 -3.63 0.70 -4.90
CA LYS A 36 -4.98 0.40 -5.40
C LYS A 36 -5.71 -0.62 -4.52
N ILE A 37 -5.04 -1.72 -4.15
CA ILE A 37 -5.63 -2.75 -3.28
C ILE A 37 -5.89 -2.21 -1.86
N GLY A 38 -4.93 -1.46 -1.31
CA GLY A 38 -5.07 -0.82 0.01
C GLY A 38 -6.28 0.12 0.05
N LEU A 39 -6.38 1.05 -0.90
CA LEU A 39 -7.51 1.99 -1.00
C LEU A 39 -8.85 1.27 -1.20
N LYS A 40 -8.91 0.28 -2.10
CA LYS A 40 -10.12 -0.53 -2.31
C LYS A 40 -10.55 -1.23 -1.02
N THR A 41 -9.59 -1.79 -0.27
CA THR A 41 -9.84 -2.45 1.01
C THR A 41 -10.40 -1.47 2.04
N CYS A 42 -9.76 -0.31 2.20
CA CYS A 42 -10.22 0.74 3.11
C CYS A 42 -11.64 1.20 2.77
N TRP A 43 -11.92 1.43 1.49
CA TRP A 43 -13.26 1.81 1.04
C TRP A 43 -14.30 0.76 1.43
N ASN A 44 -14.06 -0.50 1.09
CA ASN A 44 -14.97 -1.61 1.35
C ASN A 44 -15.19 -1.87 2.85
N LYS A 45 -14.17 -1.61 3.69
CA LYS A 45 -14.25 -1.77 5.16
C LYS A 45 -14.92 -0.60 5.88
N GLY A 46 -15.28 0.47 5.18
CA GLY A 46 -15.92 1.63 5.80
C GLY A 46 -14.95 2.66 6.37
N TRP A 47 -13.62 2.50 6.18
CA TRP A 47 -12.64 3.48 6.63
C TRP A 47 -12.61 4.68 5.68
N ARG A 48 -12.72 5.90 6.22
CA ARG A 48 -12.91 7.14 5.44
C ARG A 48 -11.89 8.24 5.73
N ASN A 49 -10.97 8.03 6.66
CA ASN A 49 -9.85 8.94 6.94
C ASN A 49 -8.56 8.16 6.74
N ILE A 50 -7.94 8.30 5.57
CA ILE A 50 -6.84 7.45 5.11
C ILE A 50 -5.60 8.30 4.87
N ILE A 51 -4.48 7.86 5.44
CA ILE A 51 -3.14 8.27 5.04
C ILE A 51 -2.55 7.09 4.28
N CYS A 52 -2.26 7.29 2.99
CA CYS A 52 -1.61 6.31 2.15
C CYS A 52 -0.11 6.60 2.15
N GLU A 53 0.68 5.68 2.69
CA GLU A 53 2.12 5.80 2.81
C GLU A 53 2.81 4.92 1.75
N SER A 54 3.83 5.46 1.09
CA SER A 54 4.73 4.71 0.19
C SER A 54 6.11 5.36 0.26
N ASP A 55 7.15 4.55 0.06
CA ASP A 55 8.53 5.02 -0.07
C ASP A 55 8.93 5.34 -1.53
N CYS A 56 7.99 5.20 -2.47
CA CYS A 56 8.21 5.51 -3.87
C CYS A 56 7.68 6.91 -4.24
N GLN A 57 8.56 7.92 -4.19
CA GLN A 57 8.20 9.30 -4.54
C GLN A 57 7.70 9.43 -5.99
N GLU A 58 8.25 8.66 -6.92
CA GLU A 58 7.83 8.65 -8.34
C GLU A 58 6.36 8.23 -8.49
N VAL A 59 5.95 7.18 -7.79
CA VAL A 59 4.56 6.68 -7.78
C VAL A 59 3.62 7.73 -7.20
N LEU A 60 3.96 8.34 -6.06
CA LEU A 60 3.13 9.37 -5.45
C LEU A 60 3.00 10.59 -6.35
N LYS A 61 4.08 11.01 -7.00
CA LYS A 61 4.08 12.10 -7.98
C LYS A 61 3.17 11.78 -9.17
N GLY A 62 3.28 10.57 -9.73
CA GLY A 62 2.43 10.13 -10.84
C GLY A 62 0.93 10.14 -10.47
N ILE A 63 0.58 9.74 -9.25
CA ILE A 63 -0.80 9.80 -8.75
C ILE A 63 -1.29 11.24 -8.58
N ILE A 64 -0.44 12.13 -8.06
CA ILE A 64 -0.77 13.55 -7.84
C ILE A 64 -0.96 14.28 -9.16
N GLU A 65 -0.07 14.06 -10.13
CA GLU A 65 -0.13 14.69 -11.44
C GLU A 65 -1.31 14.17 -12.26
N GLY A 66 -1.63 12.87 -12.15
CA GLY A 66 -2.91 12.24 -12.52
C GLY A 66 -3.29 12.20 -14.01
N ASP A 67 -2.86 13.19 -14.79
CA ASP A 67 -3.39 13.50 -16.12
C ASP A 67 -2.30 13.40 -17.20
N ASN A 68 -1.43 12.38 -17.11
CA ASN A 68 -0.47 12.07 -18.18
C ASN A 68 -0.83 10.76 -18.89
N PRO A 69 -1.62 10.80 -19.99
CA PRO A 69 -1.99 9.62 -20.75
C PRO A 69 -0.81 8.85 -21.36
N ARG A 70 0.38 9.45 -21.40
CA ARG A 70 1.61 8.78 -21.90
C ARG A 70 2.33 8.00 -20.81
N HIS A 71 1.89 8.08 -19.55
CA HIS A 71 2.45 7.29 -18.48
C HIS A 71 2.15 5.80 -18.71
N LEU A 72 3.18 4.95 -18.60
CA LEU A 72 3.08 3.52 -18.89
C LEU A 72 1.92 2.83 -18.14
N HIS A 73 1.72 3.25 -16.88
CA HIS A 73 0.70 2.69 -15.98
C HIS A 73 -0.50 3.62 -15.75
N PHE A 74 -0.84 4.47 -16.73
CA PHE A 74 -1.92 5.47 -16.64
C PHE A 74 -3.26 4.89 -16.16
N GLU A 75 -3.65 3.72 -16.66
CA GLU A 75 -4.92 3.06 -16.28
C GLU A 75 -5.01 2.81 -14.77
N VAL A 76 -3.92 2.34 -14.15
CA VAL A 76 -3.88 2.06 -12.70
C VAL A 76 -3.89 3.36 -11.90
N ILE A 77 -3.19 4.39 -12.38
CA ILE A 77 -3.20 5.73 -11.77
C ILE A 77 -4.62 6.31 -11.78
N GLU A 78 -5.33 6.20 -12.90
CA GLU A 78 -6.69 6.69 -13.02
C GLU A 78 -7.68 5.94 -12.11
N GLU A 79 -7.52 4.63 -11.95
CA GLU A 79 -8.29 3.87 -10.98
C GLU A 79 -8.03 4.34 -9.53
N ILE A 80 -6.77 4.58 -9.16
CA ILE A 80 -6.40 5.14 -7.85
C ILE A 80 -7.04 6.52 -7.66
N ASN A 81 -6.95 7.39 -8.67
CA ASN A 81 -7.55 8.73 -8.61
C ASN A 81 -9.07 8.68 -8.58
N HIS A 82 -9.70 7.72 -9.23
CA HIS A 82 -11.14 7.46 -9.08
C HIS A 82 -11.50 7.10 -7.63
N PHE A 83 -10.70 6.27 -6.95
CA PHE A 83 -10.89 6.01 -5.52
C PHE A 83 -10.69 7.27 -4.67
N ARG A 84 -9.61 8.02 -4.89
CA ARG A 84 -9.30 9.25 -4.13
C ARG A 84 -10.38 10.33 -4.26
N ARG A 85 -11.06 10.41 -5.42
CA ARG A 85 -12.17 11.36 -5.67
C ARG A 85 -13.50 11.00 -5.00
N ARG A 86 -13.58 9.86 -4.28
CA ARG A 86 -14.80 9.48 -3.54
C ARG A 86 -15.03 10.35 -2.30
N THR A 87 -16.17 10.13 -1.64
CA THR A 87 -16.57 10.82 -0.41
C THR A 87 -15.82 10.29 0.83
N TRP A 88 -14.54 10.64 0.93
CA TRP A 88 -13.65 10.32 2.04
C TRP A 88 -12.42 11.24 2.05
N ASN A 89 -11.68 11.26 3.16
CA ASN A 89 -10.43 11.99 3.27
C ASN A 89 -9.26 11.04 2.97
N THR A 90 -8.51 11.34 1.91
CA THR A 90 -7.30 10.60 1.53
C THR A 90 -6.11 11.53 1.38
N LYS A 91 -5.07 11.32 2.19
CA LYS A 91 -3.76 11.99 2.07
C LYS A 91 -2.72 11.01 1.54
N LEU A 92 -1.85 11.46 0.65
CA LEU A 92 -0.66 10.72 0.23
C LEU A 92 0.53 11.21 1.06
N ASN A 93 1.36 10.30 1.54
CA ASN A 93 2.54 10.61 2.34
C ASN A 93 3.74 9.80 1.85
N CYS A 94 4.84 10.48 1.55
CA CYS A 94 6.09 9.80 1.23
C CYS A 94 6.79 9.46 2.55
N ILE A 95 7.19 8.21 2.73
CA ILE A 95 7.91 7.75 3.92
C ILE A 95 9.30 7.25 3.55
N ASN A 96 10.19 7.17 4.54
CA ASN A 96 11.48 6.51 4.34
C ASN A 96 11.26 5.00 4.16
N ARG A 97 12.11 4.38 3.35
CA ARG A 97 12.09 2.93 3.13
C ARG A 97 12.20 2.12 4.43
N GLU A 98 12.93 2.63 5.42
CA GLU A 98 13.06 2.00 6.74
C GLU A 98 11.72 1.89 7.48
N ALA A 99 10.84 2.87 7.30
CA ALA A 99 9.48 2.88 7.84
C ALA A 99 8.49 2.03 7.00
N ASN A 100 8.87 1.63 5.77
CA ASN A 100 8.03 0.80 4.90
C ASN A 100 8.34 -0.71 4.99
N LYS A 101 9.22 -1.12 5.92
CA LYS A 101 9.71 -2.51 6.03
C LYS A 101 8.60 -3.55 6.22
N VAL A 102 7.52 -3.21 6.92
CA VAL A 102 6.39 -4.12 7.14
C VAL A 102 5.73 -4.49 5.81
N ALA A 103 5.41 -3.52 4.96
CA ALA A 103 4.82 -3.76 3.65
C ALA A 103 5.77 -4.57 2.74
N ASP A 104 7.06 -4.24 2.78
CA ASP A 104 8.13 -4.95 2.07
C ASP A 104 8.21 -6.44 2.45
N ILE A 105 8.15 -6.74 3.76
CA ILE A 105 8.14 -8.12 4.25
C ILE A 105 6.90 -8.84 3.75
N LEU A 106 5.72 -8.22 3.86
CA LEU A 106 4.47 -8.81 3.39
C LEU A 106 4.49 -9.08 1.89
N ALA A 107 5.01 -8.16 1.07
CA ALA A 107 5.11 -8.35 -0.39
C ALA A 107 5.92 -9.59 -0.78
N ARG A 108 6.83 -10.05 0.09
CA ARG A 108 7.64 -11.27 -0.13
C ARG A 108 7.00 -12.56 0.37
N LYS A 109 5.86 -12.50 1.07
CA LYS A 109 5.23 -13.69 1.69
C LYS A 109 4.53 -14.61 0.70
N THR A 110 3.99 -14.07 -0.40
CA THR A 110 3.33 -14.89 -1.41
C THR A 110 4.32 -15.27 -2.51
N SER A 111 4.54 -16.56 -2.70
CA SER A 111 5.30 -17.13 -3.83
C SER A 111 4.36 -17.96 -4.69
N SER A 112 4.10 -17.47 -5.91
CA SER A 112 3.38 -18.18 -7.00
C SER A 112 1.85 -18.27 -6.86
N GLY A 113 1.13 -17.39 -7.59
CA GLY A 113 -0.30 -17.56 -7.91
C GLY A 113 -1.32 -17.37 -6.77
N GLY A 114 -0.86 -17.03 -5.56
CA GLY A 114 -1.72 -16.88 -4.38
C GLY A 114 -2.08 -15.44 -3.99
N GLU A 115 -2.97 -15.36 -3.01
CA GLU A 115 -3.27 -14.17 -2.22
C GLU A 115 -3.31 -14.60 -0.74
N LEU A 116 -2.60 -13.87 0.10
CA LEU A 116 -2.59 -14.04 1.54
C LEU A 116 -3.13 -12.77 2.19
N THR A 117 -3.99 -12.93 3.19
CA THR A 117 -4.54 -11.83 3.97
C THR A 117 -4.45 -12.15 5.44
N TRP A 118 -4.30 -11.10 6.26
CA TRP A 118 -4.03 -11.22 7.68
C TRP A 118 -4.89 -10.24 8.47
N MET A 119 -5.80 -10.78 9.28
CA MET A 119 -6.56 -9.99 10.28
C MET A 119 -5.75 -9.69 11.54
N SER A 120 -4.70 -10.46 11.78
CA SER A 120 -3.70 -10.27 12.85
C SER A 120 -2.31 -10.29 12.23
N PRO A 121 -1.33 -9.52 12.76
CA PRO A 121 -0.01 -9.44 12.14
C PRO A 121 0.70 -10.80 12.14
N PRO A 122 1.29 -11.24 11.01
CA PRO A 122 2.11 -12.44 10.99
C PRO A 122 3.40 -12.24 11.82
N ASN A 123 3.96 -13.33 12.37
CA ASN A 123 5.09 -13.25 13.31
C ASN A 123 6.30 -12.50 12.74
N GLU A 124 6.51 -12.58 11.43
CA GLU A 124 7.65 -12.01 10.73
C GLU A 124 7.62 -10.48 10.62
N VAL A 125 6.51 -9.82 10.97
CA VAL A 125 6.42 -8.36 10.98
C VAL A 125 6.31 -7.77 12.39
N ILE A 126 6.22 -8.60 13.44
CA ILE A 126 6.00 -8.14 14.81
C ILE A 126 7.15 -7.25 15.29
N GLU A 127 8.39 -7.62 14.96
CA GLU A 127 9.57 -6.86 15.35
C GLU A 127 9.56 -5.45 14.72
N GLN A 128 9.32 -5.37 13.41
CA GLN A 128 9.27 -4.10 12.68
C GLN A 128 8.07 -3.24 13.12
N LEU A 129 6.92 -3.86 13.42
CA LEU A 129 5.79 -3.16 14.01
C LEU A 129 6.13 -2.56 15.39
N THR A 130 6.96 -3.25 16.18
CA THR A 130 7.40 -2.74 17.48
C THR A 130 8.33 -1.54 17.31
N PHE A 131 9.27 -1.60 16.36
CA PHE A 131 10.17 -0.47 16.05
C PHE A 131 9.41 0.77 15.57
N ASP A 132 8.43 0.61 14.69
CA ASP A 132 7.57 1.69 14.21
C ASP A 132 6.79 2.35 15.36
N CYS A 133 6.20 1.54 16.26
CA CYS A 133 5.48 2.06 17.42
C CYS A 133 6.38 2.84 18.39
N MET A 134 7.67 2.52 18.45
CA MET A 134 8.65 3.20 19.29
C MET A 134 9.27 4.43 18.62
N GLY A 135 8.96 4.70 17.34
CA GLY A 135 9.53 5.83 16.58
C GLY A 135 11.04 5.70 16.35
N ILE A 136 11.57 4.48 16.31
CA ILE A 136 13.01 4.20 16.15
C ILE A 136 13.41 4.15 14.67
N THR A 137 12.43 4.14 13.75
CA THR A 137 12.59 4.04 12.30
C THR A 137 12.08 5.26 11.54
#